data_AF-A0A1R1Y5F7-F1
#
_entry.id   AF-A0A1R1Y5F7-F1
#
_cell.length_a   1.000
_cell.length_b   1.000
_cell.length_c   1.000
_cell.angle_alpha   90.00
_cell.angle_beta   90.00
_cell.angle_gamma   90.00
#
_symmetry.space_group_name_H-M   'P 1'
#
loop_
_entity.id
_entity.type
_entity.pdbx_description
1 polymer ?
#
loop_
_entity_poly.entity_id
_entity_poly.type
_entity_poly.pdbx_seq_one_letter_code
_entity_poly.pdbx_strand_id
1 'polypeptide(L)'
;MSAIRMFSNVYKTAISKPVFGSAIIRNTSSIASSSDHASSNTKSNEANEPTLKSDKLYKIKLIRSLIGTKPIVRKNALAIGLKRTGNTVFHPVTNEMAGIILRIKELVSIQLVDSKTLTRTKQPLGYHVVSRFNQNSVPKSISK
;
A
#
# COMPACT_ATOMS: atom_id res chain seq x y z
N MET A 1 -44.01 -15.44 -26.47
CA MET A 1 -44.73 -15.37 -25.18
C MET A 1 -44.02 -16.30 -24.21
N SER A 2 -43.55 -15.75 -23.09
CA SER A 2 -42.50 -16.30 -22.24
C SER A 2 -43.00 -17.43 -21.33
N ALA A 3 -42.30 -18.56 -21.32
CA ALA A 3 -42.53 -19.67 -20.40
C ALA A 3 -41.84 -19.37 -19.04
N ILE A 4 -42.65 -19.23 -18.00
CA ILE A 4 -42.18 -18.97 -16.63
C ILE A 4 -41.70 -20.30 -16.02
N ARG A 5 -40.38 -20.43 -15.85
CA ARG A 5 -39.75 -21.51 -15.08
C ARG A 5 -40.10 -21.34 -13.60
N MET A 6 -40.84 -22.30 -13.06
CA MET A 6 -40.94 -22.51 -11.63
C MET A 6 -39.58 -22.93 -11.08
N PHE A 7 -39.06 -22.17 -10.12
CA PHE A 7 -38.01 -22.62 -9.22
C PHE A 7 -38.58 -22.61 -7.81
N SER A 8 -39.12 -23.75 -7.40
CA SER A 8 -39.13 -24.15 -6.00
C SER A 8 -37.69 -24.57 -5.65
N ASN A 9 -37.08 -23.89 -4.68
CA ASN A 9 -36.15 -24.60 -3.81
C ASN A 9 -36.15 -24.00 -2.41
N VAL A 10 -36.86 -24.73 -1.57
CA VAL A 10 -36.81 -24.78 -0.12
C VAL A 10 -35.39 -25.14 0.29
N TYR A 11 -34.67 -24.28 1.02
CA TYR A 11 -33.84 -24.67 2.18
C TYR A 11 -33.67 -23.48 3.12
N LYS A 12 -34.52 -23.52 4.15
CA LYS A 12 -34.43 -22.76 5.38
C LYS A 12 -33.25 -23.31 6.18
N THR A 13 -32.18 -22.54 6.36
CA THR A 13 -31.13 -22.87 7.34
C THR A 13 -31.24 -21.92 8.53
N ALA A 14 -31.37 -22.54 9.70
CA ALA A 14 -31.62 -21.90 10.97
C ALA A 14 -30.34 -21.23 11.48
N ILE A 15 -30.42 -19.93 11.78
CA ILE A 15 -29.43 -19.22 12.58
C ILE A 15 -29.72 -19.60 14.04
N SER A 16 -28.97 -20.55 14.58
CA SER A 16 -28.93 -20.78 16.03
C SER A 16 -28.14 -19.62 16.67
N LYS A 17 -28.84 -18.78 17.42
CA LYS A 17 -28.22 -17.79 18.30
C LYS A 17 -27.71 -18.55 19.54
N PRO A 18 -26.42 -18.45 19.92
CA PRO A 18 -26.01 -18.94 21.22
C PRO A 18 -26.64 -18.07 22.31
N VAL A 19 -27.64 -18.64 23.00
CA VAL A 19 -28.10 -18.18 24.31
C VAL A 19 -27.24 -18.91 25.33
N PHE A 20 -26.13 -18.30 25.73
CA PHE A 20 -25.40 -18.72 26.93
C PHE A 20 -24.91 -17.48 27.68
N GLY A 21 -25.56 -17.24 28.82
CA GLY A 21 -24.89 -16.85 30.05
C GLY A 21 -24.19 -15.50 30.07
N SER A 22 -24.89 -14.52 30.63
CA SER A 22 -24.32 -13.33 31.27
C SER A 22 -23.18 -13.68 32.25
N ALA A 23 -21.98 -13.17 32.01
CA ALA A 23 -20.95 -13.04 33.05
C ALA A 23 -20.87 -11.56 33.45
N ILE A 24 -21.49 -11.23 34.58
CA ILE A 24 -21.29 -9.97 35.29
C ILE A 24 -19.86 -10.01 35.84
N ILE A 25 -18.95 -9.23 35.26
CA ILE A 25 -17.61 -9.01 35.82
C ILE A 25 -17.77 -8.04 37.00
N ARG A 26 -17.77 -8.55 38.23
CA ARG A 26 -17.59 -7.73 39.44
C ARG A 26 -16.10 -7.69 39.76
N ASN A 27 -15.48 -6.53 39.60
CA ASN A 27 -14.12 -6.27 40.07
C ASN A 27 -14.19 -5.76 41.51
N THR A 28 -13.91 -6.63 42.49
CA THR A 28 -13.73 -6.26 43.90
C THR A 28 -12.37 -6.73 44.37
N SER A 29 -11.38 -5.86 44.31
CA SER A 29 -10.18 -5.94 45.15
C SER A 29 -9.76 -4.53 45.56
N SER A 30 -10.49 -4.01 46.53
CA SER A 30 -10.05 -2.90 47.36
C SER A 30 -9.01 -3.38 48.36
N ILE A 31 -7.90 -2.65 48.44
CA ILE A 31 -7.08 -2.37 49.63
C ILE A 31 -6.01 -3.41 50.02
N ALA A 32 -4.77 -3.10 49.65
CA ALA A 32 -3.64 -3.18 50.57
C ALA A 32 -2.62 -2.08 50.20
N SER A 33 -2.55 -1.06 51.05
CA SER A 33 -1.58 0.03 51.01
C SER A 33 -0.32 -0.40 51.78
N SER A 34 0.85 -0.26 51.17
CA SER A 34 2.15 -0.06 51.85
C SER A 34 3.16 0.39 50.77
N SER A 35 3.41 1.70 50.70
CA SER A 35 4.59 2.40 51.25
C SER A 35 5.80 2.39 50.30
N ASP A 36 6.02 3.59 49.74
CA ASP A 36 7.30 4.22 49.38
C ASP A 36 8.05 3.79 48.10
N HIS A 37 7.92 4.60 47.04
CA HIS A 37 8.97 5.56 46.60
C HIS A 37 8.41 6.43 45.46
N ALA A 38 8.00 7.65 45.83
CA ALA A 38 7.72 8.72 44.89
C ALA A 38 9.03 9.19 44.24
N SER A 39 9.19 8.91 42.95
CA SER A 39 10.01 9.73 42.06
C SER A 39 9.10 10.32 41.01
N SER A 40 8.79 11.60 41.24
CA SER A 40 8.10 12.50 40.35
C SER A 40 8.84 12.59 39.01
N ASN A 41 8.27 11.96 37.98
CA ASN A 41 8.44 12.43 36.61
C ASN A 41 7.08 12.96 36.12
N THR A 42 6.72 14.10 36.68
CA THR A 42 5.64 14.95 36.18
C THR A 42 6.08 15.55 34.85
N LYS A 43 5.74 14.87 33.75
CA LYS A 43 5.49 15.51 32.45
C LYS A 43 4.08 15.14 32.01
N SER A 44 3.11 15.67 32.74
CA SER A 44 1.77 15.88 32.21
C SER A 44 1.77 17.14 31.34
N ASN A 45 1.18 17.02 30.15
CA ASN A 45 0.81 18.07 29.21
C ASN A 45 1.88 18.48 28.18
N GLU A 46 1.91 17.75 27.08
CA GLU A 46 1.75 18.41 25.79
C GLU A 46 0.76 17.55 25.00
N ALA A 47 -0.30 18.19 24.51
CA ALA A 47 -1.20 17.58 23.56
C ALA A 47 -0.35 16.88 22.50
N ASN A 48 -0.68 15.64 22.13
CA ASN A 48 -0.19 15.08 20.88
C ASN A 48 -0.87 15.85 19.74
N GLU A 49 -0.46 17.10 19.54
CA GLU A 49 -0.36 17.70 18.24
C GLU A 49 0.29 16.66 17.33
N PRO A 50 -0.28 16.32 16.16
CA PRO A 50 0.36 15.41 15.22
C PRO A 50 1.66 16.07 14.76
N THR A 51 2.73 15.76 15.50
CA THR A 51 4.06 16.33 15.35
C THR A 51 4.55 16.08 13.94
N LEU A 52 4.58 17.17 13.17
CA LEU A 52 5.23 17.39 11.89
C LEU A 52 5.53 16.10 11.13
N LYS A 53 4.52 15.67 10.38
CA LYS A 53 4.62 14.66 9.34
C LYS A 53 5.89 14.90 8.54
N SER A 54 6.90 14.06 8.72
CA SER A 54 8.07 14.14 7.84
C SER A 54 7.55 13.93 6.43
N ASP A 55 7.72 14.91 5.53
CA ASP A 55 7.32 14.85 4.12
C ASP A 55 8.07 13.77 3.30
N LYS A 56 8.84 12.95 4.02
CA LYS A 56 9.61 11.82 3.52
C LYS A 56 8.66 10.71 3.08
N LEU A 57 9.03 10.10 1.95
CA LEU A 57 8.35 9.00 1.32
C LEU A 57 9.26 7.78 1.27
N TYR A 58 8.68 6.59 1.46
CA TYR A 58 9.31 5.34 1.07
C TYR A 58 9.20 5.18 -0.44
N LYS A 59 10.33 5.14 -1.13
CA LYS A 59 10.46 4.63 -2.50
C LYS A 59 10.74 3.14 -2.42
N ILE A 60 9.72 2.36 -2.73
CA ILE A 60 9.69 0.91 -2.57
C ILE A 60 9.81 0.27 -3.95
N LYS A 61 10.89 -0.45 -4.22
CA LYS A 61 11.12 -1.14 -5.50
C LYS A 61 11.15 -2.65 -5.30
N LEU A 62 10.33 -3.38 -6.06
CA LEU A 62 10.35 -4.84 -6.05
C LEU A 62 11.56 -5.35 -6.85
N ILE A 63 12.53 -5.99 -6.19
CA ILE A 63 13.77 -6.49 -6.80
C ILE A 63 13.72 -7.99 -7.12
N ARG A 64 12.86 -8.75 -6.42
CA ARG A 64 12.66 -10.19 -6.63
C ARG A 64 11.20 -10.50 -6.94
N SER A 65 10.94 -11.54 -7.72
CA SER A 65 9.58 -11.94 -8.11
C SER A 65 8.79 -12.57 -6.95
N LEU A 66 7.45 -12.41 -6.97
CA LEU A 66 6.53 -12.99 -5.98
C LEU A 66 6.19 -14.48 -6.22
N ILE A 67 6.96 -15.19 -7.05
CA ILE A 67 6.74 -16.61 -7.32
C ILE A 67 7.36 -17.45 -6.21
N GLY A 68 6.68 -18.52 -5.79
CA GLY A 68 7.16 -19.40 -4.71
C GLY A 68 7.15 -18.77 -3.31
N THR A 69 6.75 -17.51 -3.17
CA THR A 69 6.63 -16.85 -1.86
C THR A 69 5.36 -17.31 -1.14
N LYS A 70 5.38 -17.30 0.20
CA LYS A 70 4.19 -17.58 1.02
C LYS A 70 3.01 -16.68 0.62
N PRO A 71 1.75 -17.17 0.62
CA PRO A 71 0.59 -16.39 0.19
C PRO A 71 0.42 -15.05 0.91
N ILE A 72 0.76 -14.99 2.20
CA ILE A 72 0.68 -13.76 2.99
C ILE A 72 1.67 -12.68 2.51
N VAL A 73 2.90 -13.07 2.16
CA VAL A 73 3.92 -12.16 1.62
C VAL A 73 3.46 -11.60 0.27
N ARG A 74 2.87 -12.46 -0.57
CA ARG A 74 2.28 -12.06 -1.84
C ARG A 74 1.12 -11.08 -1.65
N LYS A 75 0.19 -11.35 -0.73
CA LYS A 75 -0.93 -10.44 -0.41
C LYS A 75 -0.43 -9.07 0.07
N ASN A 76 0.56 -9.05 0.95
CA ASN A 76 1.17 -7.81 1.46
C ASN A 76 1.82 -6.99 0.33
N ALA A 77 2.59 -7.63 -0.56
CA ALA A 77 3.18 -6.95 -1.70
C ALA A 77 2.11 -6.36 -2.65
N LEU A 78 1.02 -7.12 -2.90
CA LEU A 78 -0.09 -6.66 -3.72
C LEU A 78 -0.87 -5.51 -3.07
N ALA A 79 -1.05 -5.52 -1.75
CA ALA A 79 -1.72 -4.47 -0.99
C ALA A 79 -0.98 -3.12 -1.10
N ILE A 80 0.36 -3.15 -1.12
CA ILE A 80 1.19 -1.96 -1.33
C ILE A 80 1.15 -1.49 -2.80
N GLY A 81 0.80 -2.37 -3.75
CA GLY A 81 0.75 -2.09 -5.18
C GLY A 81 1.90 -2.68 -6.00
N LEU A 82 2.71 -3.57 -5.42
CA LEU A 82 3.83 -4.24 -6.10
C LEU A 82 3.32 -5.47 -6.85
N LYS A 83 3.08 -5.33 -8.16
CA LYS A 83 2.55 -6.41 -9.01
C LYS A 83 3.62 -7.16 -9.83
N ARG A 84 4.63 -6.44 -10.34
CA ARG A 84 5.67 -6.97 -11.25
C ARG A 84 7.06 -6.57 -10.75
N THR A 85 8.06 -7.39 -11.04
CA THR A 85 9.47 -7.10 -10.73
C THR A 85 9.90 -5.79 -11.40
N GLY A 86 10.69 -4.98 -10.69
CA GLY A 86 11.12 -3.65 -11.13
C GLY A 86 10.12 -2.53 -10.87
N ASN A 87 8.86 -2.85 -10.52
CA ASN A 87 7.86 -1.83 -10.19
C ASN A 87 8.29 -1.03 -8.95
N THR A 88 8.07 0.28 -9.00
CA THR A 88 8.42 1.22 -7.92
C THR A 88 7.17 1.96 -7.48
N VAL A 89 6.89 1.95 -6.18
CA VAL A 89 5.74 2.64 -5.57
C VAL A 89 6.24 3.57 -4.47
N PHE A 90 5.55 4.69 -4.28
CA PHE A 90 5.87 5.66 -3.25
C PHE A 90 4.74 5.71 -2.22
N HIS A 91 5.10 5.57 -0.95
CA HIS A 91 4.17 5.64 0.18
C HIS A 91 4.69 6.60 1.24
N PRO A 92 3.81 7.28 1.99
CA PRO A 92 4.22 8.07 3.14
C PRO A 92 4.89 7.19 4.20
N VAL A 93 5.80 7.78 4.97
CA VAL A 93 6.44 7.10 6.10
C VAL A 93 5.45 6.98 7.25
N THR A 94 4.84 5.79 7.38
CA THR A 94 3.95 5.43 8.50
C THR A 94 4.37 4.11 9.15
N ASN A 95 4.02 3.92 10.42
CA ASN A 95 4.35 2.70 11.18
C ASN A 95 3.69 1.45 10.58
N GLU A 96 2.44 1.56 10.14
CA GLU A 96 1.72 0.48 9.47
C GLU A 96 2.44 0.03 8.20
N MET A 97 2.86 1.00 7.37
CA MET A 97 3.58 0.72 6.13
C MET A 97 4.93 0.06 6.43
N ALA A 98 5.66 0.53 7.44
CA ALA A 98 6.91 -0.09 7.89
C ALA A 98 6.71 -1.56 8.31
N GLY A 99 5.61 -1.87 9.02
CA GLY A 99 5.26 -3.23 9.41
C GLY A 99 5.02 -4.16 8.22
N ILE A 100 4.28 -3.70 7.20
CA ILE A 100 4.05 -4.48 5.97
C ILE A 100 5.36 -4.67 5.20
N ILE A 101 6.15 -3.60 5.07
CA ILE A 101 7.46 -3.62 4.41
C ILE A 101 8.39 -4.65 5.08
N LEU A 102 8.43 -4.72 6.40
CA LEU A 102 9.27 -5.67 7.14
C LEU A 102 8.95 -7.13 6.78
N ARG A 103 7.68 -7.44 6.47
CA ARG A 103 7.25 -8.79 6.05
C ARG A 103 7.71 -9.14 4.62
N ILE A 104 8.01 -8.15 3.79
CA ILE A 104 8.43 -8.33 2.39
C ILE A 104 9.88 -7.89 2.13
N LYS A 105 10.66 -7.64 3.19
CA LYS A 105 12.01 -7.03 3.10
C LYS A 105 12.99 -7.78 2.20
N GLU A 106 12.86 -9.10 2.12
CA GLU A 106 13.73 -9.95 1.28
C GLU A 106 13.51 -9.74 -0.23
N LEU A 107 12.36 -9.16 -0.62
CA LEU A 107 11.95 -9.00 -2.01
C LEU A 107 12.13 -7.58 -2.54
N VAL A 108 12.41 -6.62 -1.65
CA VAL A 108 12.20 -5.19 -1.92
C VAL A 108 13.42 -4.38 -1.51
N SER A 109 13.77 -3.41 -2.34
CA SER A 109 14.72 -2.34 -2.01
C SER A 109 13.94 -1.09 -1.60
N ILE A 110 14.34 -0.48 -0.48
CA ILE A 110 13.69 0.71 0.08
C ILE A 110 14.68 1.86 0.07
N GLN A 111 14.21 3.04 -0.34
CA GLN A 111 14.94 4.30 -0.22
C GLN A 111 14.01 5.35 0.38
N LEU A 112 14.55 6.23 1.22
CA LEU A 112 13.81 7.37 1.73
C LEU A 112 14.05 8.58 0.82
N VAL A 113 12.99 9.23 0.38
CA VAL A 113 13.03 10.31 -0.62
C VAL A 113 12.09 11.43 -0.19
N ASP A 114 12.46 12.68 -0.41
CA ASP A 114 11.63 13.82 0.00
C ASP A 114 10.49 14.12 -1.00
N SER A 115 10.56 13.63 -2.24
CA SER A 115 9.51 13.86 -3.26
C SER A 115 9.28 12.68 -4.20
N LYS A 116 8.06 12.63 -4.77
CA LYS A 116 7.62 11.58 -5.70
C LYS A 116 8.01 11.90 -7.14
N THR A 117 9.30 11.91 -7.45
CA THR A 117 9.78 12.16 -8.82
C THR A 117 10.28 10.87 -9.47
N LEU A 118 9.61 10.45 -10.55
CA LEU A 118 10.12 9.42 -11.46
C LEU A 118 10.56 10.11 -12.76
N THR A 119 11.84 10.44 -12.86
CA THR A 119 12.42 10.84 -14.13
C THR A 119 12.60 9.58 -14.99
N ARG A 120 11.70 9.39 -15.96
CA ARG A 120 11.94 8.45 -17.04
C ARG A 120 13.04 9.03 -17.92
N THR A 121 14.28 8.68 -17.64
CA THR A 121 15.42 9.10 -18.45
C THR A 121 15.26 8.52 -19.85
N LYS A 122 14.99 9.40 -20.82
CA LYS A 122 15.04 9.03 -22.23
C LYS A 122 16.51 8.89 -22.60
N GLN A 123 16.86 7.79 -23.26
CA GLN A 123 18.18 7.66 -23.85
C GLN A 123 18.38 8.79 -24.88
N PRO A 124 19.58 9.39 -24.97
CA PRO A 124 19.85 10.42 -25.96
C PRO A 124 19.68 9.81 -27.36
N LEU A 125 19.10 10.60 -28.29
CA LEU A 125 18.75 10.10 -29.63
C LEU A 125 19.99 9.77 -30.47
N GLY A 126 21.14 10.38 -30.19
CA GLY A 126 22.37 10.17 -30.97
C GLY A 126 22.35 10.81 -32.37
N TYR A 127 21.24 11.44 -32.76
CA TYR A 127 21.09 12.21 -33.99
C TYR A 127 20.30 13.50 -33.71
N HIS A 128 20.50 14.50 -34.56
CA HIS A 128 19.64 15.67 -34.64
C HIS A 128 19.19 15.82 -36.10
N VAL A 129 17.95 16.26 -36.31
CA VAL A 129 17.40 16.42 -37.65
C VAL A 129 17.93 17.73 -38.23
N VAL A 130 18.82 17.64 -39.22
CA VAL A 130 19.44 18.80 -39.89
C VAL A 130 18.43 19.52 -40.79
N SER A 131 17.69 18.78 -41.61
CA SER A 131 16.66 19.32 -42.49
C SER A 131 15.58 18.27 -42.79
N ARG A 132 14.39 18.73 -43.18
CA ARG A 132 13.33 17.87 -43.72
C ARG A 132 13.19 18.15 -45.21
N PHE A 133 13.06 17.09 -46.00
CA PHE A 133 12.79 17.23 -47.43
C PHE A 133 11.41 17.85 -47.65
N ASN A 134 11.35 18.98 -48.36
CA ASN A 134 10.10 19.62 -48.75
C ASN A 134 9.61 18.99 -50.05
N GLN A 135 8.62 18.09 -49.98
CA GLN A 135 8.08 17.42 -51.17
C GLN A 135 7.37 18.39 -52.13
N ASN A 136 7.00 19.59 -51.68
CA ASN A 136 6.30 20.59 -52.48
C ASN A 136 7.24 21.41 -53.38
N SER A 137 8.56 21.25 -53.27
CA SER A 137 9.55 21.92 -54.12
C SER A 137 10.03 21.06 -55.30
N VAL A 138 9.46 19.88 -55.51
CA VAL A 138 9.75 19.06 -56.70
C VAL A 138 8.87 19.56 -57.85
N PRO A 139 9.44 20.03 -58.97
CA PRO A 139 8.63 20.45 -60.11
C PRO A 139 7.82 19.26 -60.63
N LYS A 140 6.50 19.44 -60.73
CA LYS A 140 5.55 18.46 -61.29
C LYS A 140 5.71 18.42 -62.81
N SER A 141 6.83 17.93 -63.31
CA SER A 141 7.05 17.73 -64.74
C SER A 141 7.48 16.28 -64.99
N ILE A 142 6.52 15.48 -65.42
CA ILE A 142 6.56 14.59 -66.60
C ILE A 142 5.29 13.74 -66.50
N SER A 143 4.18 14.29 -67.00
CA SER A 143 3.10 13.47 -67.52
C SER A 143 3.58 12.90 -68.84
N LYS A 144 3.75 11.58 -68.91
CA LYS A 144 3.78 10.87 -70.19
C LYS A 144 2.36 10.78 -70.75
#